data_AF-A0A6P3BYD9-F1
#
_entry.id   AF-A0A6P3BYD9-F1
#
_cell.length_a   1.000
_cell.length_b   1.000
_cell.length_c   1.000
_cell.angle_alpha   90.00
_cell.angle_beta   90.00
_cell.angle_gamma   90.00
#
_symmetry.space_group_name_H-M   'P 1'
#
loop_
_entity.id
_entity.type
_entity.pdbx_description
1 polymer ?
#
loop_
_entity_poly.entity_id
_entity_poly.type
_entity_poly.pdbx_seq_one_letter_code
_entity_poly.pdbx_strand_id
1 'polypeptide(L)'
;MTVVRLVAFLAAVATGAGCSRATDDVAQPGSQDAGIGLKLNALNYSDVPIGTFFVDGTWGGNVAARIGSAGGGITCCVSVPEKWRPGLTVEVEWRNDEMVRRDPHALASRVVPIEQYGSFSDGYLWIMFFPGDRIKAYASPWLPGAPEFPEGLQLPSKACPGHFTVLNSSPDCPAPDKEIAGSAP
;
A
#
# COMPACT_ATOMS: atom_id res chain seq x y z
N MET A 1 25.75 23.16 82.67
CA MET A 1 26.33 22.11 81.81
C MET A 1 25.36 21.86 80.66
N THR A 2 25.78 22.23 79.44
CA THR A 2 25.51 21.57 78.12
C THR A 2 24.06 21.37 77.65
N VAL A 3 23.64 21.54 76.39
CA VAL A 3 24.25 21.89 75.09
C VAL A 3 23.11 22.26 74.13
N VAL A 4 23.36 23.20 73.23
CA VAL A 4 22.53 23.59 72.07
C VAL A 4 22.27 22.41 71.13
N ARG A 5 21.05 22.24 70.59
CA ARG A 5 20.85 21.82 69.19
C ARG A 5 19.60 22.45 68.57
N LEU A 6 19.88 23.41 67.70
CA LEU A 6 19.00 24.03 66.72
C LEU A 6 18.63 23.00 65.64
N VAL A 7 17.36 22.79 65.34
CA VAL A 7 16.93 22.28 64.03
C VAL A 7 15.59 22.92 63.67
N ALA A 8 15.67 23.95 62.83
CA ALA A 8 14.54 24.46 62.06
C ALA A 8 14.37 23.57 60.82
N PHE A 9 13.15 23.11 60.55
CA PHE A 9 12.79 22.64 59.21
C PHE A 9 11.67 23.51 58.67
N LEU A 10 12.04 24.34 57.69
CA LEU A 10 11.18 25.17 56.89
C LEU A 10 10.18 24.31 56.11
N ALA A 11 8.91 24.68 56.17
CA ALA A 11 7.90 24.24 55.21
C ALA A 11 8.19 24.90 53.85
N ALA A 12 8.66 24.11 52.88
CA ALA A 12 8.81 24.55 51.49
C ALA A 12 7.44 24.53 50.80
N VAL A 13 6.80 25.71 50.70
CA VAL A 13 5.66 25.91 49.80
C VAL A 13 6.22 26.14 48.40
N ALA A 14 6.11 25.12 47.55
CA ALA A 14 6.55 25.20 46.16
C ALA A 14 5.62 26.12 45.36
N THR A 15 6.15 27.28 44.98
CA THR A 15 5.53 28.19 44.01
C THR A 15 5.45 27.52 42.65
N GLY A 16 4.24 27.39 42.10
CA GLY A 16 4.01 26.91 40.74
C GLY A 16 4.56 27.88 39.70
N ALA A 17 5.69 27.52 39.09
CA ALA A 17 6.05 27.98 37.76
C ALA A 17 5.45 26.98 36.78
N GLY A 18 4.35 27.36 36.12
CA GLY A 18 3.78 26.59 35.02
C GLY A 18 4.77 26.57 33.85
N CYS A 19 5.46 25.45 33.66
CA CYS A 19 6.16 25.18 32.41
C CYS A 19 5.13 24.85 31.34
N SER A 20 4.78 25.84 30.51
CA SER A 20 4.19 25.56 29.21
C SER A 20 5.12 24.61 28.47
N ARG A 21 4.66 23.39 28.15
CA ARG A 21 5.31 22.60 27.10
C ARG A 21 4.99 23.30 25.78
N ALA A 22 5.85 24.23 25.38
CA ALA A 22 5.98 24.57 23.98
C ALA A 22 6.52 23.32 23.30
N THR A 23 5.68 22.63 22.53
CA THR A 23 6.17 21.76 21.47
C THR A 23 6.72 22.70 20.42
N ASP A 24 8.03 22.93 20.48
CA ASP A 24 8.78 23.48 19.36
C ASP A 24 8.78 22.43 18.25
N ASP A 25 7.67 22.34 17.51
CA ASP A 25 7.67 21.74 16.18
C ASP A 25 8.40 22.72 15.26
N VAL A 26 9.73 22.73 15.37
CA VAL A 26 10.58 23.30 14.34
C VAL A 26 10.37 22.43 13.11
N ALA A 27 9.44 22.85 12.25
CA ALA A 27 9.43 22.44 10.86
C ALA A 27 10.79 22.86 10.28
N GLN A 28 11.72 21.90 10.21
CA GLN A 28 12.99 22.11 9.52
C GLN A 28 12.69 22.29 8.03
N PRO A 29 13.12 23.40 7.41
CA PRO A 29 13.04 23.55 5.96
C PRO A 29 14.17 22.71 5.36
N GLY A 30 13.84 21.51 4.85
CA GLY A 30 14.80 20.68 4.11
C GLY A 30 14.69 19.15 4.22
N SER A 31 13.58 18.56 4.65
CA SER A 31 13.43 17.10 4.54
C SER A 31 13.34 16.70 3.06
N GLN A 32 14.32 15.94 2.56
CA GLN A 32 14.25 15.31 1.23
C GLN A 32 13.19 14.18 1.15
N ASP A 33 12.42 13.98 2.21
CA ASP A 33 11.35 12.98 2.35
C ASP A 33 9.98 13.66 2.53
N ALA A 34 9.62 14.60 1.66
CA ALA A 34 8.22 14.93 1.50
C ALA A 34 7.50 13.66 1.00
N GLY A 35 6.63 13.09 1.82
CA GLY A 35 5.85 11.91 1.46
C GLY A 35 4.59 12.31 0.71
N ILE A 36 4.21 11.53 -0.29
CA ILE A 36 2.89 11.58 -0.93
C ILE A 36 2.03 10.47 -0.33
N GLY A 37 0.83 10.82 0.13
CA GLY A 37 -0.15 9.87 0.63
C GLY A 37 -0.94 9.29 -0.52
N LEU A 38 -0.82 7.98 -0.75
CA LEU A 38 -1.47 7.31 -1.88
C LEU A 38 -2.61 6.41 -1.44
N LYS A 39 -3.64 6.34 -2.28
CA LYS A 39 -4.77 5.42 -2.14
C LYS A 39 -4.29 4.00 -2.42
N LEU A 40 -4.43 3.09 -1.46
CA LEU A 40 -4.06 1.69 -1.65
C LEU A 40 -5.14 0.97 -2.45
N ASN A 41 -4.72 0.29 -3.52
CA ASN A 41 -5.60 -0.54 -4.34
C ASN A 41 -4.81 -1.72 -4.93
N ALA A 42 -5.51 -2.74 -5.42
CA ALA A 42 -4.88 -3.92 -5.97
C ALA A 42 -5.63 -4.49 -7.18
N LEU A 43 -4.87 -5.16 -8.05
CA LEU A 43 -5.38 -5.93 -9.18
C LEU A 43 -4.90 -7.37 -9.08
N ASN A 44 -5.77 -8.31 -9.43
CA ASN A 44 -5.47 -9.72 -9.40
C ASN A 44 -5.66 -10.33 -10.79
N TYR A 45 -4.54 -10.63 -11.44
CA TYR A 45 -4.46 -11.29 -12.73
C TYR A 45 -4.44 -12.83 -12.61
N SER A 46 -4.44 -13.37 -11.38
CA SER A 46 -4.55 -14.82 -11.15
C SER A 46 -6.01 -15.27 -11.11
N ASP A 47 -6.23 -16.59 -11.21
CA ASP A 47 -7.56 -17.20 -11.13
C ASP A 47 -8.03 -17.47 -9.69
N VAL A 48 -7.24 -17.10 -8.67
CA VAL A 48 -7.57 -17.33 -7.25
C VAL A 48 -7.79 -16.00 -6.54
N PRO A 49 -8.95 -15.76 -5.91
CA PRO A 49 -9.20 -14.52 -5.19
C PRO A 49 -8.21 -14.32 -4.03
N ILE A 50 -7.85 -13.06 -3.79
CA ILE A 50 -7.13 -12.64 -2.60
C ILE A 50 -8.18 -12.30 -1.54
N GLY A 51 -8.27 -13.11 -0.48
CA GLY A 51 -9.24 -12.91 0.59
C GLY A 51 -8.96 -11.65 1.42
N THR A 52 -7.67 -11.32 1.61
CA THR A 52 -7.24 -10.02 2.15
C THR A 52 -5.78 -9.77 1.82
N PHE A 53 -5.38 -8.49 1.74
CA PHE A 53 -3.98 -8.09 1.75
C PHE A 53 -3.74 -6.85 2.63
N PHE A 54 -2.47 -6.64 2.97
CA PHE A 54 -1.95 -5.51 3.72
C PHE A 54 -0.67 -5.00 3.05
N VAL A 55 -0.42 -3.70 3.19
CA VAL A 55 0.83 -3.07 2.77
C VAL A 55 1.37 -2.23 3.92
N ASP A 56 2.57 -2.58 4.41
CA ASP A 56 3.16 -1.96 5.61
C ASP A 56 2.16 -1.86 6.78
N GLY A 57 1.43 -2.95 7.03
CA GLY A 57 0.37 -3.04 8.04
C GLY A 57 -0.96 -2.34 7.69
N THR A 58 -1.04 -1.62 6.57
CA THR A 58 -2.28 -0.96 6.11
C THR A 58 -3.16 -1.96 5.37
N TRP A 59 -4.40 -2.15 5.84
CA TRP A 59 -5.34 -3.07 5.21
C TRP A 59 -5.81 -2.59 3.82
N GLY A 60 -5.68 -3.44 2.81
CA GLY A 60 -5.99 -3.11 1.42
C GLY A 60 -7.30 -3.70 0.89
N GLY A 61 -7.97 -4.58 1.63
CA GLY A 61 -9.22 -5.21 1.19
C GLY A 61 -9.05 -6.61 0.57
N ASN A 62 -10.16 -7.16 0.10
CA ASN A 62 -10.20 -8.38 -0.72
C ASN A 62 -10.06 -8.03 -2.21
N VAL A 63 -9.53 -8.94 -3.03
CA VAL A 63 -9.34 -8.71 -4.46
C VAL A 63 -9.88 -9.90 -5.24
N ALA A 64 -11.00 -9.71 -5.94
CA ALA A 64 -11.55 -10.72 -6.83
C ALA A 64 -10.55 -11.10 -7.94
N ALA A 65 -10.59 -12.36 -8.36
CA ALA A 65 -9.78 -12.86 -9.47
C ALA A 65 -10.32 -12.35 -10.81
N ARG A 66 -9.47 -11.72 -11.62
CA ARG A 66 -9.76 -11.32 -13.01
C ARG A 66 -11.01 -10.43 -13.14
N ILE A 67 -12.17 -11.01 -13.38
CA ILE A 67 -13.45 -10.27 -13.47
C ILE A 67 -13.83 -9.76 -12.08
N GLY A 68 -14.17 -8.48 -11.98
CA GLY A 68 -14.45 -7.83 -10.69
C GLY A 68 -13.19 -7.48 -9.89
N SER A 69 -11.99 -7.76 -10.41
CA SER A 69 -10.75 -7.21 -9.86
C SER A 69 -10.80 -5.67 -9.88
N ALA A 70 -10.18 -5.04 -8.87
CA ALA A 70 -10.31 -3.63 -8.46
C ALA A 70 -11.48 -3.31 -7.49
N GLY A 71 -12.05 -4.32 -6.81
CA GLY A 71 -13.34 -4.20 -6.12
C GLY A 71 -13.40 -4.43 -4.59
N GLY A 72 -12.30 -4.42 -3.85
CA GLY A 72 -12.33 -4.63 -2.39
C GLY A 72 -12.65 -3.41 -1.52
N GLY A 73 -12.42 -2.23 -2.07
CA GLY A 73 -12.38 -0.97 -1.33
C GLY A 73 -11.06 -0.24 -1.62
N ILE A 74 -11.12 1.08 -1.70
CA ILE A 74 -9.93 1.93 -1.73
C ILE A 74 -9.65 2.34 -0.28
N THR A 75 -8.52 1.91 0.27
CA THR A 75 -8.08 2.35 1.60
C THR A 75 -7.14 3.53 1.46
N CYS A 76 -7.38 4.60 2.22
CA CYS A 76 -6.40 5.67 2.40
C CYS A 76 -5.64 5.45 3.73
N CYS A 77 -4.33 5.64 3.82
CA CYS A 77 -3.35 5.96 2.76
C CYS A 77 -2.01 5.31 3.10
N VAL A 78 -1.23 4.95 2.08
CA VAL A 78 0.17 4.51 2.24
C VAL A 78 1.07 5.64 1.77
N SER A 79 2.02 6.03 2.62
CA SER A 79 2.97 7.12 2.32
C SER A 79 4.19 6.58 1.59
N VAL A 80 4.51 7.16 0.43
CA VAL A 80 5.77 6.91 -0.30
C VAL A 80 6.50 8.23 -0.53
N PRO A 81 7.82 8.25 -0.77
CA PRO A 81 8.54 9.49 -1.07
C PRO A 81 8.01 10.18 -2.34
N GLU A 82 7.99 11.51 -2.41
CA GLU A 82 7.61 12.25 -3.62
C GLU A 82 8.53 11.95 -4.82
N LYS A 83 9.81 11.67 -4.54
CA LYS A 83 10.81 11.28 -5.54
C LYS A 83 11.23 9.84 -5.32
N TRP A 84 11.06 9.01 -6.33
CA TRP A 84 11.54 7.63 -6.29
C TRP A 84 13.07 7.57 -6.14
N ARG A 85 13.55 6.52 -5.46
CA ARG A 85 14.98 6.20 -5.31
C ARG A 85 15.19 4.68 -5.34
N PRO A 86 16.36 4.20 -5.80
CA PRO A 86 16.69 2.78 -5.75
C PRO A 86 16.57 2.20 -4.33
N GLY A 87 16.04 0.99 -4.22
CA GLY A 87 15.83 0.29 -2.94
C GLY A 87 14.53 0.66 -2.21
N LEU A 88 13.67 1.50 -2.79
CA LEU A 88 12.34 1.75 -2.26
C LEU A 88 11.48 0.48 -2.33
N THR A 89 10.93 0.06 -1.20
CA THR A 89 10.17 -1.19 -1.04
C THR A 89 8.96 -0.99 -0.12
N VAL A 90 8.04 -1.95 -0.16
CA VAL A 90 6.95 -2.11 0.80
C VAL A 90 6.87 -3.58 1.22
N GLU A 91 6.41 -3.86 2.43
CA GLU A 91 6.01 -5.21 2.83
C GLU A 91 4.57 -5.47 2.42
N VAL A 92 4.34 -6.53 1.64
CA VAL A 92 3.01 -6.98 1.24
C VAL A 92 2.71 -8.28 1.97
N GLU A 93 1.64 -8.27 2.77
CA GLU A 93 1.08 -9.47 3.39
C GLU A 93 -0.23 -9.83 2.71
N TRP A 94 -0.48 -11.10 2.43
CA TRP A 94 -1.72 -11.53 1.78
C TRP A 94 -2.08 -12.97 2.09
N ARG A 95 -3.35 -13.30 1.84
CA ARG A 95 -3.81 -14.68 1.75
C ARG A 95 -4.80 -14.81 0.61
N ASN A 96 -4.65 -15.88 -0.16
CA ASN A 96 -5.61 -16.25 -1.19
C ASN A 96 -6.55 -17.34 -0.68
N ASP A 97 -7.64 -17.56 -1.39
CA ASP A 97 -8.66 -18.51 -0.96
C ASP A 97 -8.16 -19.96 -0.90
N GLU A 98 -7.17 -20.31 -1.73
CA GLU A 98 -6.54 -21.65 -1.68
C GLU A 98 -5.75 -21.88 -0.41
N MET A 99 -4.99 -20.88 0.04
CA MET A 99 -4.26 -20.92 1.30
C MET A 99 -5.23 -21.09 2.47
N VAL A 100 -6.29 -20.27 2.51
CA VAL A 100 -7.29 -20.30 3.58
C VAL A 100 -8.05 -21.63 3.63
N ARG A 101 -8.31 -22.25 2.48
CA ARG A 101 -8.90 -23.60 2.43
C ARG A 101 -8.03 -24.67 3.07
N ARG A 102 -6.70 -24.52 3.04
CA ARG A 102 -5.75 -25.47 3.62
C ARG A 102 -5.49 -25.19 5.10
N ASP A 103 -5.35 -23.90 5.44
CA ASP A 103 -5.15 -23.42 6.80
C ASP A 103 -5.90 -22.08 6.97
N PRO A 104 -6.94 -22.01 7.81
CA PRO A 104 -7.69 -20.79 8.08
C PRO A 104 -6.84 -19.60 8.58
N HIS A 105 -5.66 -19.89 9.13
CA HIS A 105 -4.73 -18.89 9.64
C HIS A 105 -3.59 -18.54 8.66
N ALA A 106 -3.61 -19.09 7.43
CA ALA A 106 -2.56 -18.83 6.46
C ALA A 106 -2.45 -17.34 6.10
N LEU A 107 -1.21 -16.85 6.14
CA LEU A 107 -0.81 -15.51 5.71
C LEU A 107 0.62 -15.60 5.15
N ALA A 108 0.82 -15.09 3.93
CA ALA A 108 2.14 -14.96 3.30
C ALA A 108 2.60 -13.51 3.40
N SER A 109 3.92 -13.30 3.41
CA SER A 109 4.54 -11.97 3.37
C SER A 109 5.66 -11.93 2.34
N ARG A 110 5.89 -10.75 1.74
CA ARG A 110 7.02 -10.47 0.87
C ARG A 110 7.36 -8.98 0.86
N VAL A 111 8.65 -8.67 0.90
CA VAL A 111 9.17 -7.33 0.57
C VAL A 111 9.17 -7.16 -0.94
N VAL A 112 8.42 -6.17 -1.43
CA VAL A 112 8.22 -5.89 -2.85
C VAL A 112 8.83 -4.52 -3.18
N PRO A 113 9.71 -4.41 -4.20
CA PRO A 113 10.18 -3.11 -4.66
C PRO A 113 9.04 -2.31 -5.27
N ILE A 114 9.01 -1.01 -4.97
CA ILE A 114 8.17 -0.08 -5.71
C ILE A 114 8.92 0.27 -6.98
N GLU A 115 8.31 0.00 -8.13
CA GLU A 115 8.89 0.33 -9.44
C GLU A 115 9.08 1.84 -9.60
N GLN A 116 9.99 2.23 -10.47
CA GLN A 116 10.33 3.64 -10.67
C GLN A 116 9.11 4.47 -11.11
N TYR A 117 8.91 5.61 -10.46
CA TYR A 117 7.87 6.58 -10.79
C TYR A 117 8.41 8.01 -10.90
N GLY A 118 7.74 8.84 -11.71
CA GLY A 118 8.00 10.27 -11.80
C GLY A 118 7.27 11.06 -10.69
N SER A 119 7.48 12.37 -10.60
CA SER A 119 6.83 13.19 -9.58
C SER A 119 5.34 13.42 -9.87
N PHE A 120 4.50 13.24 -8.84
CA PHE A 120 3.07 13.54 -8.83
C PHE A 120 2.60 13.76 -7.37
N SER A 121 1.40 14.31 -7.17
CA SER A 121 0.89 14.71 -5.85
C SER A 121 -0.32 13.93 -5.33
N ASP A 122 -1.03 13.20 -6.20
CA ASP A 122 -2.15 12.32 -5.83
C ASP A 122 -2.19 11.13 -6.79
N GLY A 123 -2.67 9.99 -6.31
CA GLY A 123 -2.75 8.77 -7.07
C GLY A 123 -2.94 7.56 -6.17
N TYR A 124 -2.41 6.44 -6.64
CA TYR A 124 -2.58 5.15 -6.00
C TYR A 124 -1.22 4.48 -5.80
N LEU A 125 -1.14 3.71 -4.72
CA LEU A 125 -0.21 2.60 -4.63
C LEU A 125 -0.96 1.36 -5.07
N TRP A 126 -0.56 0.80 -6.20
CA TRP A 126 -1.13 -0.39 -6.78
C TRP A 126 -0.32 -1.63 -6.41
N ILE A 127 -0.97 -2.64 -5.86
CA ILE A 127 -0.42 -3.98 -5.68
C ILE A 127 -0.97 -4.92 -6.75
N MET A 128 -0.09 -5.49 -7.57
CA MET A 128 -0.47 -6.38 -8.66
C MET A 128 -0.15 -7.82 -8.29
N PHE A 129 -1.17 -8.65 -8.15
CA PHE A 129 -1.03 -10.10 -8.00
C PHE A 129 -1.08 -10.76 -9.37
N PHE A 130 -0.05 -11.50 -9.73
CA PHE A 130 0.05 -12.25 -10.98
C PHE A 130 0.07 -13.77 -10.71
N PRO A 131 -0.23 -14.60 -11.73
CA PRO A 131 0.01 -16.04 -11.66
C PRO A 131 1.45 -16.36 -11.25
N GLY A 132 1.63 -17.47 -10.54
CA GLY A 132 2.96 -17.93 -10.06
C GLY A 132 3.51 -17.10 -8.91
N ASP A 133 2.63 -16.60 -8.02
CA ASP A 133 2.97 -15.84 -6.82
C ASP A 133 3.83 -14.59 -7.09
N ARG A 134 3.78 -14.04 -8.30
CA ARG A 134 4.51 -12.82 -8.63
C ARG A 134 3.71 -11.61 -8.20
N ILE A 135 4.38 -10.69 -7.51
CA ILE A 135 3.79 -9.44 -7.01
C ILE A 135 4.60 -8.25 -7.51
N LYS A 136 3.94 -7.19 -7.95
CA LYS A 136 4.57 -5.90 -8.28
C LYS A 136 3.85 -4.76 -7.57
N ALA A 137 4.60 -3.70 -7.24
CA ALA A 137 4.08 -2.50 -6.62
C ALA A 137 4.37 -1.26 -7.49
N TYR A 138 3.36 -0.43 -7.71
CA TYR A 138 3.49 0.79 -8.50
C TYR A 138 2.84 1.98 -7.81
N ALA A 139 3.57 3.09 -7.73
CA ALA A 139 2.99 4.38 -7.41
C ALA A 139 2.61 5.09 -8.72
N SER A 140 1.33 5.43 -8.92
CA SER A 140 0.88 6.03 -10.18
C SER A 140 -0.37 6.91 -10.01
N PRO A 141 -0.45 8.07 -10.69
CA PRO A 141 -1.68 8.84 -10.81
C PRO A 141 -2.65 8.26 -11.86
N TRP A 142 -2.20 7.30 -12.67
CA TRP A 142 -2.96 6.75 -13.78
C TRP A 142 -3.75 5.50 -13.37
N LEU A 143 -4.87 5.27 -14.06
CA LEU A 143 -5.69 4.09 -13.90
C LEU A 143 -5.28 3.00 -14.92
N PRO A 144 -5.51 1.71 -14.63
CA PRO A 144 -5.18 0.63 -15.55
C PRO A 144 -5.88 0.80 -16.91
N GLY A 145 -5.14 0.54 -17.99
CA GLY A 145 -5.57 0.77 -19.37
C GLY A 145 -5.27 2.17 -19.92
N ALA A 146 -4.84 3.13 -19.10
CA ALA A 146 -4.29 4.39 -19.60
C ALA A 146 -2.93 4.16 -20.29
N PRO A 147 -2.56 4.92 -21.33
CA PRO A 147 -1.26 4.76 -22.01
C PRO A 147 -0.05 4.90 -21.09
N GLU A 148 -0.14 5.76 -20.08
CA GLU A 148 0.91 6.05 -19.10
C GLU A 148 0.81 5.17 -17.85
N PHE A 149 -0.18 4.27 -17.78
CA PHE A 149 -0.24 3.31 -16.70
C PHE A 149 1.00 2.40 -16.76
N PRO A 150 1.61 2.05 -15.61
CA PRO A 150 2.83 1.25 -15.59
C PRO A 150 2.74 0.00 -16.46
N GLU A 151 3.77 -0.19 -17.30
CA GLU A 151 3.89 -1.29 -18.28
C GLU A 151 2.76 -1.39 -19.32
N GLY A 152 1.84 -0.42 -19.40
CA GLY A 152 0.67 -0.50 -20.28
C GLY A 152 -0.30 -1.61 -19.87
N LEU A 153 -0.29 -2.00 -18.59
CA LEU A 153 -1.16 -3.06 -18.07
C LEU A 153 -2.64 -2.68 -18.22
N GLN A 154 -3.42 -3.64 -18.71
CA GLN A 154 -4.87 -3.54 -18.82
C GLN A 154 -5.54 -3.97 -17.51
N LEU A 155 -6.79 -3.57 -17.31
CA LEU A 155 -7.62 -4.12 -16.23
C LEU A 155 -7.67 -5.66 -16.34
N PRO A 156 -7.63 -6.43 -15.25
CA PRO A 156 -7.71 -7.89 -15.32
C PRO A 156 -9.00 -8.41 -15.98
N SER A 157 -10.09 -7.65 -15.91
CA SER A 157 -11.35 -7.90 -16.61
C SER A 157 -11.35 -7.57 -18.10
N LYS A 158 -10.24 -7.07 -18.64
CA LYS A 158 -10.06 -6.76 -20.07
C LYS A 158 -8.78 -7.33 -20.65
N ALA A 159 -7.84 -7.72 -19.80
CA ALA A 159 -6.54 -8.23 -20.17
C ALA A 159 -6.63 -9.65 -20.77
N CYS A 160 -5.83 -9.91 -21.80
CA CYS A 160 -5.63 -11.24 -22.34
C CYS A 160 -4.87 -12.11 -21.30
N PRO A 161 -5.34 -13.32 -20.96
CA PRO A 161 -4.64 -14.17 -19.99
C PRO A 161 -3.21 -14.48 -20.45
N GLY A 162 -2.26 -14.29 -19.53
CA GLY A 162 -0.82 -14.43 -19.80
C GLY A 162 -0.19 -13.26 -20.57
N HIS A 163 -1.00 -12.35 -21.15
CA HIS A 163 -0.55 -11.23 -21.98
C HIS A 163 -1.23 -9.93 -21.51
N PHE A 164 -0.95 -9.51 -20.28
CA PHE A 164 -1.78 -8.53 -19.55
C PHE A 164 -1.75 -7.09 -20.07
N THR A 165 -0.90 -6.79 -21.05
CA THR A 165 -0.86 -5.51 -21.76
C THR A 165 -1.74 -5.50 -23.03
N VAL A 166 -2.17 -6.68 -23.47
CA VAL A 166 -3.01 -6.88 -24.65
C VAL A 166 -4.47 -7.04 -24.19
N LEU A 167 -5.40 -6.44 -24.91
CA LEU A 167 -6.83 -6.65 -24.66
C LEU A 167 -7.24 -8.09 -25.03
N ASN A 168 -8.09 -8.69 -24.22
CA ASN A 168 -8.68 -10.00 -24.46
C ASN A 168 -9.46 -10.06 -25.79
N SER A 169 -10.02 -8.93 -26.22
CA SER A 169 -10.72 -8.78 -27.51
C SER A 169 -9.79 -8.52 -28.69
N SER A 170 -8.49 -8.35 -28.46
CA SER A 170 -7.53 -8.11 -29.54
C SER A 170 -7.33 -9.37 -30.38
N PRO A 171 -7.22 -9.26 -31.72
CA PRO A 171 -6.79 -10.39 -32.56
C PRO A 171 -5.41 -10.93 -32.17
N ASP A 172 -4.60 -10.12 -31.49
CA ASP A 172 -3.26 -10.50 -31.01
C ASP A 172 -3.30 -11.30 -29.70
N CYS A 173 -4.46 -11.47 -29.08
CA CYS A 173 -4.59 -12.31 -27.88
C CYS A 173 -4.55 -13.79 -28.29
N PRO A 174 -3.51 -14.56 -27.89
CA PRO A 174 -3.36 -15.94 -28.36
C PRO A 174 -4.39 -16.91 -27.78
N ALA A 175 -4.92 -16.60 -26.59
CA ALA A 175 -5.92 -17.42 -25.92
C ALA A 175 -6.98 -16.53 -25.24
N PRO A 176 -7.94 -15.98 -25.98
CA PRO A 176 -8.99 -15.15 -25.41
C PRO A 176 -9.83 -15.91 -24.39
N ASP A 177 -10.02 -15.32 -23.23
CA ASP A 177 -10.94 -15.81 -22.22
C ASP A 177 -12.38 -15.46 -22.60
N LYS A 178 -13.21 -16.50 -22.73
CA LYS A 178 -14.62 -16.36 -23.10
C LYS A 178 -15.46 -15.78 -21.98
N GLU A 179 -15.11 -16.01 -20.73
CA GLU A 179 -15.81 -15.46 -19.57
C GLU A 179 -15.62 -13.95 -19.52
N ILE A 180 -14.39 -13.48 -19.79
CA ILE A 180 -14.11 -12.05 -19.93
C ILE A 180 -14.89 -11.46 -21.11
N ALA A 181 -14.89 -12.12 -22.27
CA ALA A 181 -15.60 -11.64 -23.46
C ALA A 181 -17.12 -11.55 -23.27
N GLY A 182 -17.71 -12.45 -22.47
CA GLY A 182 -19.13 -12.44 -22.13
C GLY A 182 -19.52 -11.48 -20.99
N SER A 183 -18.52 -10.91 -20.30
CA SER A 183 -18.71 -10.00 -19.16
C SER A 183 -18.65 -8.51 -19.51
N ALA A 184 -18.74 -8.18 -20.81
CA ALA A 184 -18.87 -6.80 -21.27
C ALA A 184 -20.06 -6.11 -20.57
N PRO A 185 -19.92 -4.83 -20.16
CA PRO A 185 -20.98 -4.08 -19.49
C PRO A 185 -22.25 -3.95 -20.33
#